data_AF-A0A4Q0M6W7-F1
#
_entry.id   AF-A0A4Q0M6W7-F1
#
_cell.length_a   1.000
_cell.length_b   1.000
_cell.length_c   1.000
_cell.angle_alpha   90.00
_cell.angle_beta   90.00
_cell.angle_gamma   90.00
#
_symmetry.space_group_name_H-M   'P 1'
#
loop_
_entity.id
_entity.type
_entity.pdbx_description
1 polymer ?
#
loop_
_entity_poly.entity_id
_entity_poly.type
_entity_poly.pdbx_seq_one_letter_code
_entity_poly.pdbx_strand_id
1 'polypeptide(L)'
;MENIGGPDLIEELQSTPVTTSLAGVACGLARGVCRYFAAAGYGCLLEVPLRSGRRADVMALGAKGDIVIVEIKSGPQDFRTDRKWHEYPEFCDRFYFAVGDGFPEALIPGEVGLIRADRYGAAPIRDGPLHPLAGARRKAVSLRFARLAALRLQVTLDPPGAGM
;
A
#
# COMPACT_ATOMS: atom_id res chain seq x y z
N MET A 1 13.54 -29.45 5.99
CA MET A 1 13.26 -28.75 4.72
C MET A 1 11.75 -28.74 4.56
N GLU A 2 11.06 -27.89 5.33
CA GLU A 2 9.60 -27.88 5.33
C GLU A 2 9.10 -26.97 4.21
N ASN A 3 8.28 -27.57 3.36
CA ASN A 3 7.63 -26.97 2.21
C ASN A 3 6.50 -26.06 2.70
N ILE A 4 6.80 -24.79 2.96
CA ILE A 4 5.79 -23.77 3.31
C ILE A 4 5.33 -23.07 2.03
N GLY A 5 4.60 -23.83 1.21
CA GLY A 5 3.83 -23.28 0.10
C GLY A 5 2.72 -22.42 0.68
N GLY A 6 2.93 -21.11 0.73
CA GLY A 6 1.83 -20.15 0.90
C GLY A 6 0.80 -20.35 -0.21
N PRO A 7 -0.46 -19.94 0.01
CA PRO A 7 -1.52 -20.15 -0.96
C PRO A 7 -1.12 -19.62 -2.34
N ASP A 8 -1.56 -20.32 -3.39
CA ASP A 8 -1.24 -19.98 -4.76
C ASP A 8 -1.73 -18.55 -5.03
N LEU A 9 -0.91 -17.73 -5.69
CA LEU A 9 -1.24 -16.35 -6.01
C LEU A 9 -2.60 -16.26 -6.74
N ILE A 10 -2.96 -17.29 -7.50
CA ILE A 10 -4.23 -17.37 -8.23
C ILE A 10 -5.44 -17.45 -7.27
N GLU A 11 -5.36 -18.24 -6.18
CA GLU A 11 -6.43 -18.30 -5.16
C GLU A 11 -6.51 -16.99 -4.34
N GLU A 12 -5.38 -16.35 -4.03
CA GLU A 12 -5.36 -15.03 -3.38
C GLU A 12 -6.01 -13.95 -4.28
N LEU A 13 -5.86 -14.02 -5.60
CA LEU A 13 -6.41 -13.05 -6.55
C LEU A 13 -7.90 -13.25 -6.82
N GLN A 14 -8.38 -14.50 -6.86
CA GLN A 14 -9.81 -14.80 -7.05
C GLN A 14 -10.68 -14.36 -5.88
N SER A 15 -10.09 -14.21 -4.68
CA SER A 15 -10.76 -13.71 -3.48
C SER A 15 -10.59 -12.20 -3.24
N THR A 16 -9.79 -11.51 -4.05
CA THR A 16 -9.56 -10.06 -3.91
C THR A 16 -10.57 -9.30 -4.76
N PRO A 17 -11.48 -8.49 -4.18
CA PRO A 17 -12.42 -7.72 -4.97
C PRO A 17 -11.68 -6.74 -5.89
N VAL A 18 -12.18 -6.60 -7.13
CA VAL A 18 -11.69 -5.62 -8.13
C VAL A 18 -11.90 -4.19 -7.62
N THR A 19 -12.91 -4.00 -6.76
CA THR A 19 -13.22 -2.76 -6.06
C THR A 19 -12.49 -2.73 -4.72
N THR A 20 -11.77 -1.63 -4.47
CA THR A 20 -11.09 -1.39 -3.17
C THR A 20 -12.07 -1.49 -2.00
N SER A 21 -11.67 -2.10 -0.88
CA SER A 21 -12.46 -2.09 0.36
C SER A 21 -12.37 -0.76 1.12
N LEU A 22 -11.36 0.07 0.79
CA LEU A 22 -11.30 1.47 1.27
C LEU A 22 -12.56 2.23 0.87
N ALA A 23 -13.28 2.75 1.87
CA ALA A 23 -14.52 3.49 1.69
C ALA A 23 -14.45 4.89 2.31
N GLY A 24 -15.38 5.76 1.92
CA GLY A 24 -15.53 7.10 2.49
C GLY A 24 -14.23 7.92 2.46
N VAL A 25 -13.84 8.46 3.63
CA VAL A 25 -12.64 9.29 3.79
C VAL A 25 -11.38 8.54 3.35
N ALA A 26 -11.24 7.27 3.72
CA ALA A 26 -10.03 6.49 3.41
C ALA A 26 -9.78 6.35 1.90
N CYS A 27 -10.84 6.15 1.11
CA CYS A 27 -10.75 6.12 -0.35
C CYS A 27 -10.27 7.47 -0.92
N GLY A 28 -10.74 8.58 -0.35
CA GLY A 28 -10.28 9.92 -0.69
C GLY A 28 -8.78 10.06 -0.44
N LEU A 29 -8.32 9.75 0.76
CA LEU A 29 -6.90 9.84 1.14
C LEU A 29 -6.01 8.99 0.23
N ALA A 30 -6.38 7.72 0.00
CA ALA A 30 -5.64 6.82 -0.89
C ALA A 30 -5.53 7.38 -2.31
N ARG A 31 -6.60 7.99 -2.83
CA ARG A 31 -6.57 8.65 -4.14
C ARG A 31 -5.57 9.81 -4.19
N GLY A 32 -5.55 10.66 -3.17
CA GLY A 32 -4.60 11.76 -3.07
C GLY A 32 -3.16 11.28 -3.02
N VAL A 33 -2.89 10.27 -2.20
CA VAL A 33 -1.59 9.61 -2.09
C VAL A 33 -1.14 9.05 -3.44
N CYS A 34 -1.99 8.27 -4.12
CA CYS A 34 -1.67 7.73 -5.44
C CYS A 34 -1.38 8.83 -6.47
N ARG A 35 -2.11 9.96 -6.45
CA ARG A 35 -1.85 11.09 -7.34
C ARG A 35 -0.50 11.75 -7.07
N TYR A 36 -0.14 11.93 -5.81
CA TYR A 36 1.16 12.46 -5.41
C TYR A 36 2.30 11.57 -5.93
N PHE A 37 2.23 10.26 -5.69
CA PHE A 37 3.24 9.32 -6.17
C PHE A 37 3.28 9.21 -7.70
N ALA A 38 2.13 9.21 -8.37
CA ALA A 38 2.07 9.22 -9.83
C ALA A 38 2.72 10.47 -10.44
N ALA A 39 2.50 11.65 -9.84
CA ALA A 39 3.16 12.89 -10.27
C ALA A 39 4.69 12.84 -10.07
N ALA A 40 5.18 12.05 -9.10
CA ALA A 40 6.59 11.78 -8.88
C ALA A 40 7.15 10.61 -9.75
N GLY A 41 6.35 10.05 -10.66
CA GLY A 41 6.78 8.99 -11.58
C GLY A 41 6.72 7.56 -11.00
N TYR A 42 5.96 7.35 -9.92
CA TYR A 42 5.74 6.03 -9.33
C TYR A 42 4.49 5.36 -9.90
N GLY A 43 4.51 4.03 -10.00
CA GLY A 43 3.29 3.24 -10.15
C GLY A 43 2.69 2.90 -8.79
N CYS A 44 1.36 2.95 -8.64
CA CYS A 44 0.68 2.66 -7.38
C CYS A 44 -0.29 1.49 -7.50
N LEU A 45 -0.38 0.68 -6.44
CA LEU A 45 -1.44 -0.29 -6.21
C LEU A 45 -2.06 -0.07 -4.84
N LEU A 46 -3.38 -0.20 -4.77
CA LEU A 46 -4.11 -0.22 -3.51
C LEU A 46 -4.18 -1.65 -2.94
N GLU A 47 -4.30 -1.78 -1.63
CA GLU A 47 -4.66 -3.05 -0.97
C GLU A 47 -3.76 -4.23 -1.41
N VAL A 48 -2.44 -4.07 -1.26
CA VAL A 48 -1.45 -5.06 -1.69
C VAL A 48 -1.21 -6.09 -0.58
N PRO A 49 -1.55 -7.38 -0.77
CA PRO A 49 -1.26 -8.42 0.22
C PRO A 49 0.25 -8.63 0.37
N LEU A 50 0.70 -8.80 1.61
CA LEU A 50 2.09 -9.04 1.98
C LEU A 50 2.27 -10.48 2.46
N ARG A 51 3.50 -10.99 2.39
CA ARG A 51 3.82 -12.36 2.84
C ARG A 51 3.58 -12.59 4.34
N SER A 52 3.52 -11.51 5.14
CA SER A 52 3.13 -11.56 6.55
C SER A 52 1.65 -11.85 6.79
N GLY A 53 0.82 -11.95 5.74
CA GLY A 53 -0.64 -11.99 5.85
C GLY A 53 -1.27 -10.62 6.12
N ARG A 54 -0.47 -9.55 6.15
CA ARG A 54 -0.94 -8.16 6.18
C ARG A 54 -1.32 -7.68 4.78
N ARG A 55 -1.94 -6.51 4.70
CA ARG A 55 -2.29 -5.86 3.45
C ARG A 55 -1.90 -4.39 3.55
N ALA A 56 -1.04 -3.92 2.65
CA ALA A 56 -0.68 -2.52 2.56
C ALA A 56 -1.80 -1.73 1.86
N ASP A 57 -2.24 -0.61 2.44
CA ASP A 57 -3.31 0.20 1.84
C ASP A 57 -2.89 0.80 0.51
N VAL A 58 -1.67 1.36 0.44
CA VAL A 58 -1.04 1.81 -0.80
C VAL A 58 0.40 1.28 -0.85
N MET A 59 0.77 0.68 -1.97
CA MET A 59 2.15 0.41 -2.32
C MET A 59 2.51 1.21 -3.57
N ALA A 60 3.64 1.91 -3.55
CA ALA A 60 4.18 2.64 -4.69
C ALA A 60 5.55 2.06 -5.09
N LEU A 61 5.77 1.92 -6.40
CA LEU A 61 7.01 1.41 -7.00
C LEU A 61 7.63 2.50 -7.88
N GLY A 62 8.83 2.94 -7.54
CA GLY A 62 9.59 3.94 -8.28
C GLY A 62 10.38 3.35 -9.44
N ALA A 63 10.79 4.19 -10.38
CA ALA A 63 11.55 3.78 -11.57
C ALA A 63 12.91 3.13 -11.26
N LYS A 64 13.47 3.40 -10.07
CA LYS A 64 14.72 2.78 -9.59
C LYS A 64 14.49 1.48 -8.82
N GLY A 65 13.23 1.04 -8.71
CA GLY A 65 12.83 -0.15 -7.95
C GLY A 65 12.74 0.08 -6.45
N ASP A 66 12.74 1.34 -6.00
CA ASP A 66 12.41 1.70 -4.62
C ASP A 66 10.92 1.53 -4.36
N ILE A 67 10.59 1.01 -3.17
CA ILE A 67 9.25 0.61 -2.77
C ILE A 67 8.82 1.46 -1.59
N VAL A 68 7.65 2.06 -1.68
CA VAL A 68 7.03 2.81 -0.59
C VAL A 68 5.74 2.13 -0.18
N ILE A 69 5.53 1.97 1.13
CA ILE A 69 4.22 1.59 1.68
C ILE A 69 3.64 2.80 2.40
N VAL A 70 2.36 3.04 2.17
CA VAL A 70 1.59 4.06 2.87
C VAL A 70 0.34 3.42 3.47
N GLU A 71 0.18 3.53 4.79
CA GLU A 71 -1.03 3.11 5.50
C GLU A 71 -1.95 4.31 5.72
N ILE A 72 -3.21 4.18 5.33
CA ILE A 72 -4.21 5.24 5.46
C ILE A 72 -4.80 5.20 6.86
N LYS A 73 -4.82 6.34 7.55
CA LYS A 73 -5.51 6.49 8.84
C LYS A 73 -6.61 7.52 8.72
N SER A 74 -7.84 7.00 8.62
CA SER A 74 -9.06 7.81 8.45
C SER A 74 -9.44 8.62 9.70
N GLY A 75 -8.86 8.28 10.87
CA GLY A 75 -8.99 9.03 12.10
C GLY A 75 -8.12 8.46 13.23
N PRO A 76 -8.04 9.14 14.39
CA PRO A 76 -7.17 8.73 15.51
C PRO A 76 -7.39 7.29 15.99
N GLN A 77 -8.63 6.80 15.94
CA GLN A 77 -8.96 5.45 16.40
C GLN A 77 -8.31 4.38 15.52
N ASP A 78 -8.33 4.58 14.19
CA ASP A 78 -7.73 3.71 13.19
C ASP A 78 -6.24 3.46 13.50
N PHE A 79 -5.52 4.55 13.78
CA PHE A 79 -4.12 4.49 14.20
C PHE A 79 -3.93 3.73 15.52
N ARG A 80 -4.74 4.00 16.55
CA ARG A 80 -4.61 3.34 17.86
C ARG A 80 -4.89 1.84 17.81
N THR A 81 -5.73 1.40 16.87
CA THR A 81 -6.06 -0.02 16.70
C THR A 81 -5.05 -0.77 15.84
N ASP A 82 -4.34 -0.06 14.97
CA ASP A 82 -3.25 -0.64 14.21
C ASP A 82 -2.03 -0.85 15.10
N ARG A 83 -1.91 -2.04 15.68
CA ARG A 83 -0.80 -2.39 16.59
C ARG A 83 0.37 -3.06 15.88
N LYS A 84 0.24 -3.33 14.58
CA LYS A 84 1.17 -4.18 13.82
C LYS A 84 1.85 -3.46 12.67
N TRP A 85 1.65 -2.15 12.57
CA TRP A 85 2.25 -1.33 11.53
C TRP A 85 3.78 -1.43 11.47
N HIS A 86 4.45 -1.74 12.59
CA HIS A 86 5.89 -1.93 12.66
C HIS A 86 6.39 -3.14 11.86
N GLU A 87 5.51 -4.02 11.38
CA GLU A 87 5.85 -5.13 10.47
C GLU A 87 6.03 -4.64 9.01
N TYR A 88 5.42 -3.51 8.61
CA TYR A 88 5.45 -3.03 7.22
C TYR A 88 6.82 -2.57 6.71
N PRO A 89 7.70 -1.94 7.52
CA PRO A 89 9.05 -1.58 7.10
C PRO A 89 9.89 -2.74 6.53
N GLU A 90 9.58 -4.01 6.84
CA GLU A 90 10.26 -5.15 6.22
C GLU A 90 9.95 -5.37 4.73
N PHE A 91 8.99 -4.61 4.18
CA PHE A 91 8.46 -4.77 2.82
C PHE A 91 8.59 -3.51 1.97
N CYS A 92 9.20 -2.44 2.48
CA CYS A 92 9.40 -1.19 1.76
C CYS A 92 10.74 -0.54 2.12
N ASP A 93 11.21 0.36 1.25
CA ASP A 93 12.35 1.23 1.53
C ASP A 93 11.96 2.42 2.40
N ARG A 94 10.71 2.87 2.29
CA ARG A 94 10.12 3.91 3.14
C ARG A 94 8.69 3.56 3.50
N PHE A 95 8.36 3.81 4.76
CA PHE A 95 7.02 3.62 5.31
C PHE A 95 6.43 4.99 5.72
N TYR A 96 5.17 5.21 5.35
CA TYR A 96 4.42 6.41 5.73
C TYR A 96 3.06 6.03 6.32
N PHE A 97 2.57 6.86 7.21
CA PHE A 97 1.13 7.02 7.38
C PHE A 97 0.63 8.16 6.48
N ALA A 98 -0.59 8.03 5.95
CA ALA A 98 -1.30 9.14 5.35
C ALA A 98 -2.59 9.44 6.11
N VAL A 99 -2.79 10.72 6.42
CA VAL A 99 -3.89 11.22 7.25
C VAL A 99 -4.62 12.37 6.55
N GLY A 100 -5.88 12.57 6.92
CA GLY A 100 -6.67 13.71 6.45
C GLY A 100 -6.46 14.98 7.27
N ASP A 101 -7.08 16.07 6.79
CA ASP A 101 -7.15 17.33 7.52
C ASP A 101 -7.81 17.14 8.90
N GLY A 102 -7.20 17.74 9.93
CA GLY A 102 -7.66 17.65 11.31
C GLY A 102 -7.18 16.42 12.08
N PHE A 103 -6.43 15.49 11.47
CA PHE A 103 -5.77 14.43 12.22
C PHE A 103 -4.66 15.02 13.11
N PRO A 104 -4.60 14.70 14.41
CA PRO A 104 -3.55 15.18 15.31
C PRO A 104 -2.21 14.52 14.99
N GLU A 105 -1.36 15.21 14.23
CA GLU A 105 -0.06 14.71 13.75
C GLU A 105 0.85 14.19 14.87
N ALA A 106 0.74 14.76 16.07
CA ALA A 106 1.48 14.36 17.27
C ALA A 106 1.16 12.94 17.77
N LEU A 107 0.09 12.30 17.27
CA LEU A 107 -0.16 10.88 17.53
C LEU A 107 0.78 9.96 16.75
N ILE A 108 1.25 10.40 15.58
CA ILE A 108 2.14 9.59 14.75
C ILE A 108 3.57 9.74 15.26
N PRO A 109 4.30 8.63 15.51
CA PRO A 109 5.69 8.70 15.95
C PRO A 109 6.55 9.55 15.02
N GLY A 110 7.45 10.36 15.59
CA GLY A 110 8.21 11.38 14.87
C GLY A 110 9.18 10.81 13.85
N GLU A 111 9.61 9.57 14.06
CA GLU A 111 10.47 8.80 13.18
C GLU A 111 9.72 8.18 12.00
N VAL A 112 8.39 8.08 12.03
CA VAL A 112 7.62 7.49 10.93
C VAL A 112 7.30 8.56 9.88
N GLY A 113 7.37 8.22 8.60
CA GLY A 113 6.97 9.12 7.53
C GLY A 113 5.51 9.54 7.67
N LEU A 114 5.20 10.80 7.36
CA LEU A 114 3.83 11.30 7.43
C LEU A 114 3.49 12.09 6.17
N ILE A 115 2.33 11.76 5.60
CA ILE A 115 1.73 12.45 4.47
C ILE A 115 0.38 13.01 4.91
N ARG A 116 0.09 14.26 4.56
CA ARG A 116 -1.26 14.81 4.62
C ARG A 116 -1.90 14.69 3.25
N ALA A 117 -3.11 14.14 3.18
CA ALA A 117 -3.78 13.85 1.93
C ALA A 117 -5.27 14.24 1.97
N ASP A 118 -5.85 14.38 0.78
CA ASP A 118 -7.28 14.46 0.55
C ASP A 118 -7.63 13.74 -0.77
N ARG A 119 -8.86 13.90 -1.27
CA ARG A 119 -9.27 13.27 -2.54
C ARG A 119 -8.61 13.85 -3.80
N TYR A 120 -7.91 14.97 -3.67
CA TYR A 120 -7.36 15.74 -4.76
C TYR A 120 -5.85 15.56 -4.91
N GLY A 121 -5.13 15.46 -3.79
CA GLY A 121 -3.68 15.27 -3.78
C GLY A 121 -3.14 14.93 -2.39
N ALA A 122 -1.83 15.01 -2.24
CA ALA A 122 -1.16 14.79 -0.98
C ALA A 122 0.15 15.58 -0.91
N ALA A 123 0.59 15.88 0.32
CA ALA A 123 1.84 16.56 0.62
C ALA A 123 2.57 15.82 1.75
N PRO A 124 3.85 15.43 1.57
CA PRO A 124 4.66 14.90 2.65
C PRO A 124 4.90 15.99 3.69
N ILE A 125 4.65 15.66 4.95
CA ILE A 125 4.95 16.51 6.12
C ILE A 125 6.36 16.22 6.60
N ARG A 126 6.74 14.94 6.63
CA ARG A 126 8.10 14.48 6.93
C ARG A 126 8.37 13.17 6.23
N ASP A 127 9.63 12.97 5.86
CA ASP A 127 10.11 11.68 5.39
C ASP A 127 10.38 10.73 6.54
N GLY A 128 9.95 9.48 6.37
CA GLY A 128 10.40 8.39 7.23
C GLY A 128 11.85 8.01 6.93
N PRO A 129 12.51 7.24 7.81
CA PRO A 129 13.84 6.72 7.59
C PRO A 129 13.88 5.89 6.30
N LEU A 130 15.00 5.99 5.60
CA LEU A 130 15.29 5.12 4.48
C LEU A 130 15.83 3.79 5.03
N HIS A 131 15.12 2.70 4.73
CA HIS A 131 15.49 1.35 5.10
C HIS A 131 15.63 0.47 3.86
N PRO A 132 16.78 0.49 3.17
CA PRO A 132 16.93 -0.21 1.91
C PRO A 132 16.61 -1.70 2.03
N LEU A 133 15.67 -2.18 1.22
CA LEU A 133 15.38 -3.61 1.15
C LEU A 133 16.57 -4.40 0.64
N ALA A 134 16.86 -5.53 1.30
CA ALA A 134 17.77 -6.54 0.80
C ALA A 134 17.34 -7.02 -0.60
N GLY A 135 18.30 -7.30 -1.49
CA GLY A 135 18.03 -7.58 -2.90
C GLY A 135 17.02 -8.71 -3.13
N ALA A 136 17.11 -9.81 -2.37
CA ALA A 136 16.15 -10.92 -2.47
C ALA A 136 14.73 -10.50 -2.07
N ARG A 137 14.58 -9.68 -1.01
CA ARG A 137 13.28 -9.16 -0.56
C ARG A 137 12.72 -8.18 -1.59
N ARG A 138 13.53 -7.25 -2.09
CA ARG A 138 13.15 -6.32 -3.17
C ARG A 138 12.60 -7.06 -4.38
N LYS A 139 13.35 -8.05 -4.89
CA LYS A 139 12.89 -8.89 -6.02
C LYS A 139 11.54 -9.53 -5.74
N ALA A 140 11.35 -10.12 -4.55
CA ALA A 140 10.10 -10.78 -4.20
C ALA A 140 8.91 -9.81 -4.13
N VAL A 141 9.08 -8.63 -3.52
CA VAL A 141 8.02 -7.62 -3.41
C VAL A 141 7.71 -7.01 -4.78
N SER A 142 8.72 -6.66 -5.59
CA SER A 142 8.52 -6.11 -6.93
C SER A 142 7.81 -7.10 -7.86
N LEU A 143 8.16 -8.40 -7.82
CA LEU A 143 7.47 -9.42 -8.61
C LEU A 143 6.00 -9.57 -8.19
N ARG A 144 5.72 -9.52 -6.88
CA ARG A 144 4.33 -9.56 -6.37
C ARG A 144 3.55 -8.33 -6.84
N PHE A 145 4.13 -7.14 -6.73
CA PHE A 145 3.53 -5.90 -7.23
C PHE A 145 3.20 -6.00 -8.72
N ALA A 146 4.17 -6.40 -9.56
CA ALA A 146 3.98 -6.50 -11.00
C ALA A 146 2.91 -7.52 -11.39
N ARG A 147 2.90 -8.70 -10.75
CA ARG A 147 1.87 -9.73 -11.00
C ARG A 147 0.48 -9.22 -10.62
N LEU A 148 0.35 -8.62 -9.43
CA LEU A 148 -0.93 -8.07 -8.96
C LEU A 148 -1.45 -6.97 -9.89
N ALA A 149 -0.58 -6.07 -10.36
CA ALA A 149 -0.94 -5.05 -11.33
C ALA A 149 -1.45 -5.66 -12.65
N ALA A 150 -0.72 -6.62 -13.21
CA ALA A 150 -1.11 -7.28 -14.46
C ALA A 150 -2.46 -7.99 -14.34
N LEU A 151 -2.68 -8.70 -13.22
CA LEU A 151 -3.90 -9.46 -12.99
C LEU A 151 -5.12 -8.55 -12.78
N ARG A 152 -4.97 -7.45 -12.04
CA ARG A 152 -6.04 -6.45 -11.91
C ARG A 152 -6.34 -5.73 -13.22
N LEU A 153 -5.32 -5.44 -14.02
CA LEU A 153 -5.50 -4.85 -15.34
C LEU A 153 -6.23 -5.83 -16.27
N GLN A 154 -5.88 -7.12 -16.26
CA GLN A 154 -6.57 -8.14 -17.05
C GLN A 154 -8.06 -8.17 -16.72
N VAL A 155 -8.44 -8.20 -15.44
CA VAL A 155 -9.85 -8.20 -15.03
C VAL A 155 -10.56 -6.88 -15.42
N THR A 156 -9.83 -5.76 -15.47
CA THR A 156 -10.40 -4.48 -15.92
C THR A 156 -10.64 -4.48 -17.43
N LEU A 157 -9.72 -5.07 -18.22
CA LEU A 157 -9.80 -5.12 -19.68
C LEU A 157 -10.75 -6.21 -20.19
N ASP A 158 -10.85 -7.31 -19.47
CA ASP A 158 -11.72 -8.45 -19.75
C ASP A 158 -12.48 -8.83 -18.46
N PRO A 159 -13.52 -8.06 -18.09
CA PRO A 159 -14.32 -8.36 -16.91
C PRO A 159 -14.97 -9.74 -17.08
N PRO A 160 -14.92 -10.62 -16.06
CA PRO A 160 -15.68 -11.86 -16.12
C PRO A 160 -17.15 -11.53 -16.38
N GLY A 161 -17.75 -12.21 -17.36
CA GLY A 161 -19.15 -11.99 -17.72
C GLY A 161 -20.02 -11.97 -16.48
N ALA A 162 -20.96 -11.03 -16.41
CA ALA A 162 -21.85 -10.88 -15.27
C ALA A 162 -22.74 -12.13 -15.12
N GLY A 163 -22.27 -13.13 -14.37
CA GLY A 163 -23.01 -14.34 -14.02
C GLY A 163 -22.26 -15.64 -14.31
N MET A 164 -21.66 -16.21 -13.26
CA MET A 164 -21.88 -17.59 -12.83
C MET A 164 -21.89 -17.63 -11.31
#